data_AF-A0A3R7Z5C5-F1
#
_entry.id   AF-A0A3R7Z5C5-F1
#
_cell.length_a   1.000
_cell.length_b   1.000
_cell.length_c   1.000
_cell.angle_alpha   90.00
_cell.angle_beta   90.00
_cell.angle_gamma   90.00
#
_symmetry.space_group_name_H-M   'P 1'
#
loop_
_entity.id
_entity.type
_entity.pdbx_description
1 polymer ?
#
loop_
_entity_poly.entity_id
_entity_poly.type
_entity_poly.pdbx_seq_one_letter_code
_entity_poly.pdbx_strand_id
1 'polypeptide(L)' 'MKNIYLHKVILFLYFVTTVAFAEESETLSTAYLLSPVDKLTISVYGQPDLQSEQRISDAGTVSIPLLGEIIIGGLTVS' A
#
# COMPACT_ATOMS: atom_id res chain seq x y z
N MET A 1 23.84 39.46 -32.99
CA MET A 1 24.08 38.00 -32.93
C MET A 1 24.50 37.50 -31.53
N LYS A 2 25.12 38.29 -30.64
CA LYS A 2 25.53 37.85 -29.28
C LYS A 2 24.34 37.59 -28.31
N ASN A 3 23.21 38.25 -28.52
CA ASN A 3 22.04 38.31 -27.64
C ASN A 3 21.21 37.02 -27.66
N ILE A 4 21.25 36.29 -28.78
CA ILE A 4 20.53 35.02 -28.96
C ILE A 4 21.20 33.88 -28.18
N TYR A 5 22.53 33.92 -28.06
CA TYR A 5 23.29 32.94 -27.28
C TYR A 5 23.08 33.15 -25.78
N LEU A 6 22.97 34.42 -25.34
CA LEU A 6 22.67 34.74 -23.94
C LEU A 6 21.30 34.20 -23.51
N HIS A 7 20.27 34.32 -24.34
CA HIS A 7 18.94 33.76 -24.06
C HIS A 7 18.95 32.22 -24.07
N LYS A 8 19.70 31.60 -24.98
CA LYS A 8 19.84 30.13 -25.01
C LYS A 8 20.56 29.59 -23.76
N VAL A 9 21.55 30.31 -23.25
CA VAL A 9 22.25 29.95 -21.99
C VAL A 9 21.32 30.09 -20.79
N ILE A 10 20.51 31.15 -20.73
CA ILE A 10 19.51 31.33 -19.66
C ILE A 10 18.43 30.23 -19.72
N LEU A 11 17.94 29.90 -20.92
CA LEU A 11 16.97 28.82 -21.12
C LEU A 11 17.56 27.45 -20.73
N PHE A 12 18.83 27.21 -21.08
CA PHE A 12 19.55 26.00 -20.70
C PHE A 12 19.77 25.92 -19.18
N LEU A 13 20.10 27.04 -18.53
CA LEU A 13 20.23 27.10 -17.07
C LEU A 13 18.89 26.81 -16.38
N TYR A 14 17.78 27.33 -16.92
CA TYR A 14 16.43 27.08 -16.42
C TYR A 14 16.02 25.60 -16.57
N PHE A 15 16.42 24.96 -17.68
CA PHE A 15 16.19 23.54 -17.92
C PHE A 15 16.97 22.63 -16.96
N VAL A 16 18.18 23.03 -16.56
CA VAL A 16 18.98 22.27 -15.58
C VAL A 16 18.38 22.38 -14.17
N THR A 17 17.72 23.50 -13.83
CA THR A 17 17.11 23.66 -12.49
C THR A 17 15.83 22.83 -12.29
N THR A 18 15.11 22.45 -13.34
CA THR A 18 13.85 21.67 -13.19
C THR A 18 14.07 20.17 -13.03
N VAL A 19 15.24 19.65 -13.43
CA VAL A 19 15.55 18.20 -13.35
C VAL A 19 15.96 17.76 -11.93
N ALA A 20 16.27 18.70 -11.03
CA ALA A 20 16.81 18.41 -9.70
C ALA A 20 15.74 18.08 -8.62
N PHE A 21 14.45 18.12 -8.95
CA PHE A 21 13.36 17.77 -8.03
C PHE A 21 12.67 16.48 -8.48
N ALA A 22 13.40 15.36 -8.39
CA ALA A 22 12.79 14.05 -8.31
C ALA A 22 12.82 13.63 -6.84
N GLU A 23 11.76 13.92 -6.09
CA GLU A 23 11.56 13.32 -4.78
C GLU A 23 11.19 11.84 -5.00
N GLU A 24 12.14 10.96 -4.71
CA GLU A 24 11.88 9.53 -4.57
C GLU A 24 11.04 9.36 -3.30
N SER A 25 9.72 9.25 -3.48
CA SER A 25 8.81 8.98 -2.37
C SER A 25 9.05 7.54 -1.91
N GLU A 26 9.91 7.39 -0.90
CA GLU A 26 9.97 6.17 -0.10
C GLU A 26 8.57 5.91 0.46
N THR A 27 7.84 5.04 -0.21
CA THR A 27 6.58 4.52 0.27
C THR A 27 6.94 3.56 1.39
N LEU A 28 7.11 4.11 2.60
CA LEU A 28 7.09 3.35 3.83
C LEU A 28 5.73 2.66 3.90
N SER A 29 5.66 1.44 3.36
CA SER A 29 4.52 0.55 3.48
C SER A 29 4.45 0.12 4.95
N THR A 30 3.85 0.96 5.77
CA THR A 30 3.50 0.56 7.14
C THR A 30 2.52 -0.58 7.00
N ALA A 31 2.95 -1.78 7.39
CA ALA A 31 2.12 -2.97 7.32
C ALA A 31 0.86 -2.72 8.16
N TYR A 32 -0.30 -2.94 7.54
CA TYR A 32 -1.58 -2.69 8.19
C TYR A 32 -1.86 -3.76 9.23
N LEU A 33 -2.15 -3.31 10.46
CA LEU A 33 -2.53 -4.19 11.55
C LEU A 33 -4.05 -4.36 11.56
N LEU A 34 -4.48 -5.62 11.58
CA LEU A 34 -5.88 -5.99 11.63
C LEU A 34 -6.52 -5.55 12.95
N SER A 35 -7.65 -4.86 12.86
CA SER A 35 -8.40 -4.31 13.99
C SER A 35 -9.80 -4.92 14.07
N PRO A 36 -10.39 -5.04 15.27
CA PRO A 36 -11.83 -5.25 15.39
C PRO A 36 -12.60 -4.31 14.47
N VAL A 37 -13.73 -4.80 13.94
CA VAL A 37 -14.58 -4.11 12.96
C VAL A 37 -14.11 -4.20 11.50
N ASP A 38 -12.88 -4.63 11.23
CA ASP A 38 -12.42 -4.87 9.86
C ASP A 38 -13.16 -6.02 9.19
N LYS A 39 -13.37 -5.89 7.87
CA LYS A 39 -14.01 -6.91 7.04
C LYS A 39 -12.96 -7.65 6.23
N LEU A 40 -13.01 -8.97 6.29
CA LEU A 40 -12.04 -9.85 5.66
C LEU A 40 -12.73 -10.88 4.76
N THR A 41 -12.06 -11.19 3.66
CA THR A 41 -12.40 -12.33 2.81
C THR A 41 -11.36 -13.41 3.03
N ILE A 42 -11.80 -14.57 3.49
CA ILE A 42 -10.97 -15.76 3.67
C ILE A 42 -11.22 -16.66 2.46
N SER A 43 -10.17 -16.95 1.71
CA SER A 43 -10.21 -17.89 0.58
C SER A 43 -9.29 -19.07 0.87
N VAL A 44 -9.78 -20.27 0.57
CA VAL A 44 -8.98 -21.50 0.62
C VAL A 44 -8.64 -21.89 -0.80
N TYR A 45 -7.35 -22.02 -1.10
CA TYR A 45 -6.88 -22.31 -2.45
C TYR A 45 -7.48 -23.64 -2.97
N GLY A 46 -8.05 -23.60 -4.17
CA GLY A 46 -8.70 -24.75 -4.80
C GLY A 46 -10.09 -25.10 -4.25
N GLN A 47 -10.57 -24.38 -3.22
CA GLN A 47 -11.77 -24.73 -2.48
C GLN A 47 -12.73 -23.53 -2.35
N PRO A 48 -13.45 -23.18 -3.44
CA PRO A 48 -14.31 -21.98 -3.48
C PRO A 48 -15.52 -22.07 -2.55
N ASP A 49 -15.96 -23.28 -2.21
CA ASP A 49 -17.01 -23.58 -1.24
C ASP A 49 -16.64 -23.21 0.20
N LEU A 50 -15.34 -23.10 0.50
CA LEU A 50 -14.84 -22.66 1.81
C LEU A 50 -14.54 -21.16 1.86
N GLN A 51 -14.81 -20.41 0.79
CA GLN A 51 -14.65 -18.97 0.82
C GLN A 51 -15.70 -18.33 1.74
N SER A 52 -15.27 -17.43 2.61
CA SER A 52 -16.17 -16.70 3.51
C SER A 52 -15.79 -15.23 3.61
N GLU A 53 -16.79 -14.37 3.79
CA GLU A 53 -16.63 -12.95 4.08
C GLU A 53 -17.17 -12.71 5.50
N GLN A 54 -16.31 -12.22 6.40
CA GLN A 54 -16.67 -12.02 7.80
C GLN A 54 -15.93 -10.83 8.41
N ARG A 55 -16.45 -10.33 9.53
CA ARG A 55 -15.86 -9.22 10.27
C ARG A 55 -15.04 -9.76 11.44
N ILE A 56 -13.94 -9.09 11.78
CA ILE A 56 -13.16 -9.39 12.98
C ILE A 56 -14.01 -9.10 14.22
N SER A 57 -14.07 -10.06 15.14
CA SER A 57 -14.79 -9.93 16.40
C SER A 57 -14.15 -8.87 17.30
N ASP A 58 -14.87 -8.44 18.34
CA ASP A 58 -14.34 -7.48 19.32
C ASP A 58 -13.17 -8.09 20.13
N ALA A 59 -13.05 -9.42 20.15
CA ALA A 59 -11.93 -10.15 20.74
C ALA A 59 -10.74 -10.32 19.77
N GLY A 60 -10.82 -9.79 18.55
CA GLY A 60 -9.77 -9.93 17.54
C GLY A 60 -9.73 -11.30 16.86
N THR A 61 -10.84 -12.04 16.85
CA THR A 61 -10.94 -13.41 16.29
C THR A 61 -11.76 -13.48 15.00
N VAL A 62 -11.50 -14.52 14.20
CA VAL A 62 -12.30 -14.92 13.03
C VAL A 62 -12.43 -16.45 12.95
N SER A 63 -13.50 -16.93 12.32
CA SER A 63 -13.71 -18.37 12.07
C SER A 63 -13.09 -18.77 10.74
N ILE A 64 -12.02 -19.57 10.78
CA ILE A 64 -11.37 -20.13 9.59
C ILE A 64 -11.93 -21.52 9.28
N PRO A 65 -12.28 -21.83 8.02
CA PRO A 65 -12.76 -23.16 7.63
C PRO A 65 -11.82 -24.27 8.10
N LEU A 66 -12.39 -25.32 8.71
CA LEU A 66 -11.69 -26.50 9.25
C LEU A 66 -10.74 -26.25 10.44
N LEU A 67 -10.39 -25.00 10.73
CA LEU A 67 -9.50 -24.62 11.84
C LEU A 67 -10.26 -24.01 13.03
N GLY A 68 -11.51 -23.60 12.84
CA GLY A 68 -12.32 -22.98 13.88
C GLY A 68 -11.91 -21.53 14.14
N GLU A 69 -12.08 -21.07 15.37
CA GLU A 69 -11.83 -19.68 15.75
C GLU A 69 -10.33 -19.41 15.99
N ILE A 70 -9.79 -18.37 15.34
CA ILE A 70 -8.38 -17.98 15.42
C ILE A 70 -8.25 -16.50 15.77
N ILE A 71 -7.31 -16.17 16.66
CA ILE A 71 -6.93 -14.79 17.00
C ILE A 71 -6.03 -14.22 15.88
N ILE A 72 -6.46 -13.10 15.29
CA ILE A 72 -5.75 -12.42 14.19
C ILE A 72 -5.57 -10.91 14.44
N GLY A 73 -6.17 -10.35 15.49
CA GLY A 73 -6.02 -8.95 15.84
C GLY A 73 -4.55 -8.57 16.07
N GLY A 74 -4.12 -7.44 15.51
CA GLY A 74 -2.74 -6.98 15.59
C GLY A 74 -1.75 -7.72 14.69
N LEU A 75 -2.22 -8.64 13.83
CA LEU A 75 -1.42 -9.25 12.77
C LEU A 75 -1.59 -8.50 11.45
N THR A 76 -0.71 -8.78 10.50
CA THR A 76 -0.76 -8.28 9.12
C THR A 76 -1.29 -9.34 8.18
N VAL A 77 -1.76 -8.94 7.00
CA VAL A 77 -2.19 -9.87 5.92
C VAL A 77 -1.01 -10.31 5.04
N SER A 78 0.16 -9.66 5.20
CA SER A 78 1.40 -9.88 4.45
C SER A 78 2.31 -10.90 5.11
#